data_AF-A0A087UW41-F1
#
_entry.id   AF-A0A087UW41-F1
#
_cell.length_a   1.000
_cell.length_b   1.000
_cell.length_c   1.000
_cell.angle_alpha   90.00
_cell.angle_beta   90.00
_cell.angle_gamma   90.00
#
_symmetry.space_group_name_H-M   'P 1'
#
loop_
_entity.id
_entity.type
_entity.pdbx_description
1 polymer ?
#
loop_
_entity_poly.entity_id
_entity_poly.type
_entity_poly.pdbx_seq_one_letter_code
_entity_poly.pdbx_strand_id
1 'polypeptide(L)' 'MNSGPKVFMMDGDLKEKNALSSVWPNATYLLCQFHVLKAMCSWLCNVKNEIPACDRQEIFFRFKDAMYVKTETEFEQK' A
#
# COMPACT_ATOMS: atom_id res chain seq x y z
N MET A 1 -10.33 -17.81 25.21
CA MET A 1 -9.47 -17.53 24.03
C MET A 1 -10.08 -16.35 23.30
N ASN A 2 -9.39 -15.22 23.21
CA ASN A 2 -9.93 -14.02 22.56
C ASN A 2 -10.05 -14.28 21.05
N SER A 3 -11.27 -14.58 20.60
CA SER A 3 -11.67 -14.65 19.19
C SER A 3 -11.65 -13.25 18.60
N GLY A 4 -10.47 -12.78 18.19
CA GLY A 4 -10.29 -11.51 17.50
C GLY A 4 -10.23 -11.65 15.98
N PRO A 5 -10.09 -10.51 15.27
CA PRO A 5 -9.91 -10.50 13.82
C PRO A 5 -8.72 -11.36 13.40
N LYS A 6 -8.88 -12.11 12.31
CA LYS A 6 -7.82 -12.93 11.73
C LYS A 6 -6.91 -12.16 10.78
N VAL A 7 -7.41 -11.05 10.24
CA VAL A 7 -6.70 -10.21 9.27
C VAL A 7 -6.97 -8.75 9.60
N PHE A 8 -5.93 -7.93 9.55
CA PHE A 8 -5.98 -6.48 9.67
C PHE A 8 -5.43 -5.86 8.39
N MET A 9 -6.12 -4.84 7.86
CA MET A 9 -5.58 -3.94 6.85
C MET A 9 -5.17 -2.64 7.52
N MET A 10 -3.92 -2.25 7.38
CA MET A 10 -3.33 -1.12 8.11
C MET A 10 -2.73 -0.08 7.17
N ASP A 11 -2.50 1.12 7.68
CA ASP A 11 -1.81 2.20 6.95
C ASP A 11 -0.28 2.06 6.94
N GLY A 12 0.27 1.16 7.76
CA GLY A 12 1.69 0.90 7.89
C GLY A 12 2.33 1.46 9.16
N ASP A 13 1.55 2.05 10.07
CA ASP A 13 2.06 2.52 11.36
C ASP A 13 2.58 1.35 12.22
N LEU A 14 3.87 1.41 12.55
CA LEU A 14 4.53 0.36 13.33
C LEU A 14 4.05 0.32 14.79
N LYS A 15 3.63 1.44 15.37
CA LYS A 15 3.12 1.47 16.75
C LYS A 15 1.76 0.80 16.82
N GLU A 16 0.87 1.08 15.86
CA GLU A 16 -0.42 0.41 15.72
C GLU A 16 -0.21 -1.09 15.54
N LYS A 17 0.64 -1.50 14.59
CA LYS A 17 0.98 -2.91 14.37
C LYS A 17 1.46 -3.59 15.65
N ASN A 18 2.40 -2.97 16.37
CA ASN A 18 2.95 -3.54 17.58
C ASN A 18 1.89 -3.69 18.68
N ALA A 19 1.05 -2.66 18.89
CA ALA A 19 -0.04 -2.70 19.84
C ALA A 19 -1.04 -3.83 19.51
N LEU A 20 -1.47 -3.94 18.25
CA LEU A 20 -2.39 -5.00 17.82
C LEU A 20 -1.75 -6.39 17.91
N SER A 21 -0.47 -6.52 17.55
CA SER A 21 0.25 -7.81 17.61
C SER A 21 0.46 -8.32 19.04
N SER A 22 0.47 -7.42 20.03
CA SER A 22 0.54 -7.80 21.44
C SER A 22 -0.76 -8.48 21.93
N VAL A 23 -1.89 -8.17 21.30
CA VAL A 23 -3.22 -8.72 21.63
C VAL A 23 -3.59 -9.90 20.73
N TRP A 24 -3.29 -9.80 19.43
CA TRP A 24 -3.62 -10.80 18.41
C TRP A 24 -2.38 -11.25 17.61
N PRO A 25 -1.41 -11.91 18.26
CA PRO A 25 -0.13 -12.26 17.63
C PRO A 25 -0.24 -13.18 16.41
N ASN A 26 -1.34 -13.95 16.33
CA ASN A 26 -1.59 -14.88 15.22
C ASN A 26 -2.44 -14.28 14.10
N ALA A 27 -2.78 -12.99 14.15
CA ALA A 27 -3.48 -12.33 13.07
C ALA A 27 -2.51 -11.99 11.91
N THR A 28 -3.03 -11.95 10.69
CA THR A 28 -2.30 -11.46 9.51
C THR A 28 -2.43 -9.94 9.42
N TYR A 29 -1.32 -9.26 9.17
CA TYR A 29 -1.27 -7.80 9.05
C TYR A 29 -0.86 -7.43 7.63
N LEU A 30 -1.78 -6.84 6.87
CA LEU A 30 -1.59 -6.43 5.48
C LEU A 30 -1.56 -4.90 5.37
N LEU A 31 -0.78 -4.39 4.43
CA LEU A 31 -0.86 -2.98 4.05
C LEU A 31 -2.11 -2.74 3.21
N CYS A 32 -2.80 -1.65 3.51
CA CYS A 32 -3.95 -1.21 2.74
C CYS A 32 -3.50 -0.59 1.42
N GLN A 33 -3.98 -1.13 0.31
CA GLN A 33 -3.68 -0.62 -1.04
C GLN A 33 -4.03 0.87 -1.19
N PHE A 34 -5.13 1.34 -0.59
CA PHE A 34 -5.50 2.76 -0.60
C PHE A 34 -4.42 3.65 0.04
N HIS A 35 -3.87 3.24 1.19
CA HIS A 35 -2.82 4.00 1.87
C HIS A 35 -1.52 3.99 1.07
N VAL A 36 -1.19 2.87 0.43
CA VAL A 36 -0.02 2.80 -0.47
C VAL A 36 -0.18 3.73 -1.67
N LEU A 37 -1.35 3.74 -2.33
CA LEU A 37 -1.62 4.66 -3.45
C LEU A 37 -1.60 6.12 -3.00
N LYS A 38 -2.17 6.44 -1.82
CA LYS A 38 -2.13 7.78 -1.25
C LYS A 38 -0.68 8.23 -0.99
N ALA A 39 0.15 7.35 -0.43
CA ALA A 39 1.57 7.61 -0.21
C ALA A 39 2.32 7.84 -1.52
N MET A 40 2.06 7.02 -2.56
CA MET A 40 2.64 7.18 -3.89
C MET A 40 2.26 8.53 -4.52
N CYS A 41 0.98 8.90 -4.48
CA CYS A 41 0.52 10.19 -4.97
C CYS A 41 1.18 11.36 -4.22
N SER A 42 1.26 11.27 -2.90
CA SER A 42 1.96 12.28 -2.08
C SER A 42 3.44 12.37 -2.42
N TRP A 43 4.10 11.24 -2.71
CA TRP A 43 5.50 11.21 -3.12
C TRP A 43 5.67 11.85 -4.51
N LEU A 44 4.86 11.48 -5.50
CA LEU A 44 4.92 12.06 -6.86
C LEU A 44 4.70 13.58 -6.88
N CYS A 45 3.84 14.08 -6.00
CA CYS A 45 3.53 15.51 -5.90
C CYS A 45 4.50 16.29 -5.00
N ASN A 46 5.42 15.62 -4.30
CA ASN A 46 6.40 16.30 -3.46
C ASN A 46 7.50 16.91 -4.32
N VAL A 47 7.66 18.23 -4.24
CA VAL A 47 8.64 19.01 -5.02
C VAL A 47 10.08 18.52 -4.84
N LYS A 48 10.41 17.91 -3.69
CA LYS A 48 11.74 17.37 -3.40
C LYS A 48 12.13 16.15 -4.24
N ASN A 49 11.14 15.50 -4.87
CA ASN A 49 11.36 14.32 -5.70
C ASN A 49 11.53 14.69 -7.19
N GLU A 50 11.41 15.97 -7.54
CA GLU A 50 11.76 16.51 -8.87
C GLU A 50 11.05 15.83 -10.06
N ILE A 51 9.87 15.23 -9.83
CA ILE A 51 9.08 14.58 -10.88
C ILE A 51 8.31 15.64 -11.69
N PRO A 52 8.50 15.71 -13.02
CA PRO A 52 7.75 16.61 -13.89
C PRO A 52 6.24 16.38 -13.76
N ALA A 53 5.46 17.46 -13.74
CA ALA A 53 4.01 17.36 -13.54
C ALA A 53 3.30 16.52 -14.64
N CYS A 54 3.82 16.53 -15.86
CA CYS A 54 3.31 15.73 -16.97
C CYS A 54 3.45 14.22 -16.74
N ASP A 55 4.46 13.78 -15.99
CA ASP A 55 4.77 12.35 -15.85
C ASP A 55 4.04 11.71 -14.66
N ARG A 56 3.63 12.52 -13.67
CA ARG A 56 3.04 12.04 -12.41
C ARG A 56 1.83 11.15 -12.63
N GLN A 57 0.95 11.53 -13.56
CA GLN A 57 -0.28 10.78 -13.81
C GLN A 57 0.02 9.41 -14.40
N GLU A 58 0.91 9.33 -15.40
CA GLU A 58 1.31 8.05 -16.01
C GLU A 58 1.99 7.14 -14.98
N ILE A 59 2.95 7.68 -14.23
CA ILE A 59 3.68 6.91 -13.20
C ILE A 59 2.70 6.37 -12.14
N PHE A 60 1.75 7.20 -11.69
CA PHE A 60 0.74 6.77 -10.72
C PHE A 60 -0.11 5.62 -11.25
N PHE A 61 -0.58 5.70 -12.50
CA PHE A 61 -1.40 4.64 -13.09
C PHE A 61 -0.62 3.35 -13.33
N ARG A 62 0.64 3.42 -13.81
CA ARG A 62 1.50 2.23 -13.93
C ARG A 62 1.74 1.57 -12.58
N PHE A 63 2.02 2.34 -11.54
CA PHE A 63 2.17 1.82 -10.18
C PHE A 63 0.87 1.19 -9.67
N LYS A 64 -0.26 1.84 -9.92
CA LYS A 64 -1.58 1.33 -9.58
C LYS A 64 -1.87 0.00 -10.27
N ASP A 65 -1.57 -0.11 -11.56
CA ASP A 65 -1.73 -1.35 -12.31
C ASP A 65 -0.86 -2.47 -11.73
N ALA A 66 0.42 -2.19 -11.44
CA ALA A 66 1.32 -3.14 -10.80
C ALA A 66 0.79 -3.68 -9.46
N MET A 67 0.05 -2.87 -8.69
CA MET A 67 -0.55 -3.31 -7.42
C MET A 67 -1.82 -4.17 -7.58
N TYR A 68 -2.54 -4.06 -8.69
CA TYR A 68 -3.83 -4.74 -8.89
C TYR A 68 -3.74 -6.00 -9.75
N VAL A 69 -2.71 -6.13 -10.57
CA VAL A 69 -2.49 -7.35 -11.35
C VAL A 69 -2.27 -8.55 -10.43
N LYS A 70 -2.79 -9.71 -10.84
CA LYS A 70 -2.65 -10.96 -10.08
C LYS A 70 -1.39 -11.73 -10.46
N THR A 71 -0.84 -11.44 -11.64
CA THR A 71 0.32 -12.11 -12.20
C THR A 71 1.20 -11.12 -12.94
N GLU A 72 2.48 -11.44 -13.07
CA GLU A 72 3.44 -10.65 -13.86
C GLU A 72 3.03 -10.58 -15.34
N THR A 73 2.54 -11.69 -15.90
CA THR A 73 2.04 -11.75 -17.28
C THR A 73 0.88 -10.78 -17.54
N GLU A 74 0.00 -10.55 -16.57
CA GLU A 74 -1.10 -9.58 -16.69
C GLU A 74 -0.58 -8.13 -16.71
N PHE A 75 0.56 -7.86 -16.08
CA PHE A 75 1.17 -6.53 -16.07
C PHE A 75 1.86 -6.20 -17.39
N GLU A 76 2.57 -7.16 -17.99
CA GLU A 76 3.28 -6.96 -19.27
C GLU A 76 2.36 -6.66 -20.46
N GLN A 77 1.06 -6.99 -20.34
CA GLN A 77 0.05 -6.79 -21.38
C GLN A 77 -0.67 -5.44 -21.31
N LYS A 78 -0.35 -4.60 -20.32
CA LYS A 78 -0.90 -3.24 -20.13
C LYS A 78 0.06 -2.15 -20.60
#